data_AF-A0A550JAR0-F1
#
_entry.id   AF-A0A550JAR0-F1
#
_cell.length_a   1.000
_cell.length_b   1.000
_cell.length_c   1.000
_cell.angle_alpha   90.00
_cell.angle_beta   90.00
_cell.angle_gamma   90.00
#
_symmetry.space_group_name_H-M   'P 1'
#
loop_
_entity.id
_entity.type
_entity.pdbx_description
1 polymer ?
#
loop_
_entity_poly.entity_id
_entity_poly.type
_entity_poly.pdbx_seq_one_letter_code
_entity_poly.pdbx_strand_id
1 'polypeptide(L)'
;MAGAKKGDQVKVFYVGRLADGSVFDSSEGQAPLEFIVGRKEVIRGFDQAVLGMTPGEVKTLTLPAEQAYGPYQEDMVAEVQRADVPAQLKLVVGNHLELTREDGEPIVVKIIALDETKVTLDANHPLAGQDLTFEIRLLDIL
;
A
#
# COMPACT_ATOMS: atom_id res chain seq x y z
N MET A 1 12.07 -26.58 13.59
CA MET A 1 12.76 -25.42 13.00
C MET A 1 12.48 -24.21 13.87
N ALA A 2 13.42 -23.28 14.00
CA ALA A 2 13.13 -22.03 14.70
C ALA A 2 12.21 -21.18 13.82
N GLY A 3 11.15 -20.59 14.40
CA GLY A 3 10.33 -19.62 13.68
C GLY A 3 11.05 -18.29 13.50
N ALA A 4 10.64 -17.52 12.50
CA ALA A 4 11.19 -16.21 12.16
C ALA A 4 11.08 -15.24 13.33
N LYS A 5 12.12 -14.42 13.53
CA LYS A 5 12.23 -13.45 14.62
C LYS A 5 12.61 -12.09 14.08
N LYS A 6 12.41 -11.07 14.91
CA LYS A 6 12.83 -9.70 14.59
C LYS A 6 14.34 -9.67 14.31
N GLY A 7 14.71 -9.08 13.18
CA GLY A 7 16.09 -8.99 12.69
C GLY A 7 16.46 -10.08 11.69
N ASP A 8 15.67 -11.15 11.57
CA ASP A 8 15.91 -12.18 10.56
C ASP A 8 15.52 -11.64 9.16
N GLN A 9 16.31 -12.01 8.16
CA GLN A 9 15.95 -11.78 6.77
C GLN A 9 15.12 -12.97 6.29
N VAL A 10 13.96 -12.71 5.69
CA VAL A 10 13.01 -13.75 5.27
C VAL A 10 12.71 -13.66 3.79
N LYS A 11 12.40 -14.79 3.17
CA LYS A 11 11.84 -14.85 1.81
C LYS A 11 10.40 -15.34 1.88
N VAL A 12 9.47 -14.61 1.28
CA VAL A 12 8.04 -14.96 1.30
C VAL A 12 7.41 -14.91 -0.09
N PHE A 13 6.47 -15.80 -0.34
CA PHE A 13 5.43 -15.56 -1.33
C PHE A 13 4.18 -15.01 -0.65
N TYR A 14 3.43 -14.16 -1.34
CA TYR A 14 2.18 -13.64 -0.85
C TYR A 14 1.15 -13.39 -1.94
N VAL A 15 -0.11 -13.38 -1.52
CA VAL A 15 -1.25 -12.92 -2.32
C VAL A 15 -2.04 -11.95 -1.45
N GLY A 16 -2.17 -10.71 -1.90
CA GLY A 16 -2.98 -9.67 -1.29
C GLY A 16 -4.35 -9.58 -1.98
N ARG A 17 -5.42 -9.64 -1.18
CA ARG A 17 -6.81 -9.56 -1.64
C ARG A 17 -7.56 -8.45 -0.93
N LEU A 18 -8.50 -7.84 -1.65
CA LEU A 18 -9.50 -6.93 -1.10
C LEU A 18 -10.66 -7.74 -0.49
N ALA A 19 -11.54 -7.05 0.25
CA ALA A 19 -12.71 -7.65 0.88
C ALA A 19 -13.70 -8.29 -0.13
N ASP A 20 -13.69 -7.86 -1.38
CA ASP A 20 -14.48 -8.44 -2.48
C ASP A 20 -13.85 -9.71 -3.10
N GLY A 21 -12.66 -10.11 -2.61
CA GLY A 21 -11.91 -11.28 -3.07
C GLY A 21 -10.98 -11.01 -4.26
N SER A 22 -11.02 -9.82 -4.85
CA SER A 22 -10.12 -9.42 -5.94
C SER A 22 -8.68 -9.35 -5.45
N VAL A 23 -7.75 -9.82 -6.29
CA VAL A 23 -6.30 -9.73 -5.99
C VAL A 23 -5.83 -8.36 -6.41
N PHE A 24 -5.31 -7.58 -5.46
CA PHE A 24 -4.71 -6.28 -5.75
C PHE A 24 -3.19 -6.38 -5.97
N ASP A 25 -2.54 -7.38 -5.35
CA ASP A 25 -1.11 -7.60 -5.47
C ASP A 25 -0.74 -9.07 -5.18
N SER A 26 0.33 -9.57 -5.79
CA SER A 26 0.85 -10.91 -5.54
C SER A 26 2.29 -11.06 -6.01
N SER A 27 3.08 -11.84 -5.27
CA SER A 27 4.40 -12.29 -5.73
C SER A 27 4.37 -13.62 -6.48
N GLU A 28 3.20 -14.20 -6.74
CA GLU A 28 3.08 -15.39 -7.58
C GLU A 28 3.50 -15.07 -9.03
N GLY A 29 4.37 -15.90 -9.59
CA GLY A 29 4.96 -15.66 -10.93
C GLY A 29 6.09 -14.62 -10.95
N GLN A 30 6.47 -14.06 -9.81
CA GLN A 30 7.59 -13.13 -9.67
C GLN A 30 8.66 -13.69 -8.70
N ALA A 31 9.72 -12.91 -8.46
CA ALA A 31 10.69 -13.24 -7.42
C ALA A 31 10.03 -13.14 -6.03
N PRO A 32 10.39 -14.01 -5.07
CA PRO A 32 9.92 -13.90 -3.70
C PRO A 32 10.25 -12.52 -3.12
N LEU A 33 9.35 -12.01 -2.28
CA LEU A 33 9.62 -10.79 -1.52
C LEU A 33 10.63 -11.12 -0.42
N GLU A 34 11.72 -10.36 -0.39
CA GLU A 34 12.73 -10.44 0.67
C GLU A 34 12.68 -9.17 1.52
N PHE A 35 12.63 -9.34 2.84
CA PHE A 35 12.64 -8.21 3.77
C PHE A 35 13.19 -8.64 5.12
N ILE A 36 13.54 -7.66 5.97
CA ILE A 36 14.00 -7.92 7.33
C ILE A 36 12.85 -7.69 8.33
N VAL A 37 12.55 -8.73 9.11
CA VAL A 37 11.43 -8.69 10.07
C VAL A 37 11.69 -7.62 11.14
N GLY A 38 10.72 -6.73 11.34
CA GLY A 38 10.76 -5.65 12.31
C GLY A 38 11.48 -4.38 11.86
N ARG A 39 11.87 -4.28 10.57
CA ARG A 39 12.48 -3.05 10.00
C ARG A 39 11.49 -2.10 9.34
N LYS A 40 10.19 -2.44 9.33
CA LYS A 40 9.11 -1.64 8.70
C LYS A 40 9.32 -1.42 7.19
N GLU A 41 9.93 -2.40 6.52
CA GLU A 41 10.06 -2.43 5.06
C GLU A 41 8.73 -2.80 4.38
N VAL A 42 7.83 -3.45 5.12
CA VAL A 42 6.47 -3.80 4.72
C VAL A 42 5.45 -3.23 5.71
N ILE A 43 4.17 -3.29 5.36
CA ILE A 43 3.07 -2.86 6.24
C ILE A 43 3.14 -3.59 7.60
N ARG A 44 2.76 -2.88 8.66
CA ARG A 44 2.93 -3.33 10.04
C ARG A 44 2.29 -4.71 10.30
N GLY A 45 1.09 -4.93 9.79
CA GLY A 45 0.36 -6.18 9.98
C GLY A 45 1.05 -7.36 9.30
N PHE A 46 1.65 -7.15 8.12
CA PHE A 46 2.39 -8.16 7.39
C PHE A 46 3.68 -8.53 8.14
N ASP A 47 4.43 -7.54 8.59
CA ASP A 47 5.64 -7.72 9.39
C ASP A 47 5.36 -8.54 10.67
N GLN A 48 4.26 -8.23 11.34
CA GLN A 48 3.81 -8.97 12.53
C GLN A 48 3.30 -10.37 12.20
N ALA A 49 2.72 -10.59 11.02
CA ALA A 49 2.20 -11.89 10.61
C ALA A 49 3.29 -12.96 10.50
N VAL A 50 4.47 -12.55 10.01
CA VAL A 50 5.61 -13.44 9.75
C VAL A 50 6.34 -13.84 11.03
N LEU A 51 6.20 -13.07 12.11
CA LEU A 51 6.80 -13.44 13.40
C LEU A 51 6.32 -14.82 13.86
N GLY A 52 7.29 -15.69 14.14
CA GLY A 52 7.05 -17.06 14.58
C GLY A 52 6.75 -18.06 13.47
N MET A 53 6.55 -17.62 12.22
CA MET A 53 6.34 -18.54 11.11
C MET A 53 7.59 -19.39 10.85
N THR A 54 7.39 -20.64 10.44
CA THR A 54 8.47 -21.55 10.05
C THR A 54 8.57 -21.71 8.53
N PRO A 55 9.76 -21.99 7.96
CA PRO A 55 9.89 -22.24 6.52
C PRO A 55 8.94 -23.34 6.03
N GLY A 56 8.20 -23.05 4.95
CA GLY A 56 7.13 -23.87 4.40
C GLY A 56 5.73 -23.57 4.95
N GLU A 57 5.61 -22.79 6.03
CA GLU A 57 4.32 -22.43 6.62
C GLU A 57 3.55 -21.44 5.75
N VAL A 58 2.24 -21.65 5.65
CA VAL A 58 1.30 -20.73 5.01
C VAL A 58 0.36 -20.17 6.07
N LYS A 59 0.20 -18.86 6.06
CA LYS A 59 -0.64 -18.12 7.00
C LYS A 59 -1.54 -17.16 6.24
N THR A 60 -2.83 -17.28 6.46
CA THR A 60 -3.83 -16.35 5.90
C THR A 60 -4.38 -15.49 7.03
N LEU A 61 -4.37 -14.18 6.84
CA LEU A 61 -4.87 -13.22 7.82
C LEU A 61 -5.49 -12.01 7.14
N THR A 62 -6.47 -11.41 7.80
CA THR A 62 -7.03 -10.11 7.42
C THR A 62 -6.43 -9.03 8.30
N LEU A 63 -5.84 -8.03 7.67
CA LEU A 63 -5.26 -6.86 8.30
C LEU A 63 -6.25 -5.71 8.20
N PRO A 64 -6.66 -5.12 9.34
CA PRO A 64 -7.47 -3.91 9.28
C PRO A 64 -6.65 -2.77 8.67
N ALA A 65 -7.33 -1.77 8.11
CA ALA A 65 -6.71 -0.62 7.45
C ALA A 65 -5.56 0.00 8.28
N GLU A 66 -5.71 0.14 9.60
CA GLU A 66 -4.69 0.72 10.51
C GLU A 66 -3.39 -0.11 10.61
N GLN A 67 -3.45 -1.39 10.27
CA GLN A 67 -2.29 -2.29 10.21
C GLN A 67 -1.75 -2.47 8.78
N ALA A 68 -2.47 -1.96 7.79
CA ALA A 68 -2.11 -1.96 6.38
C ALA A 68 -1.63 -0.55 5.94
N TYR A 69 -2.43 0.15 5.14
CA TYR A 69 -2.09 1.46 4.56
C TYR A 69 -2.70 2.65 5.33
N GLY A 70 -3.21 2.41 6.53
CA GLY A 70 -3.84 3.41 7.38
C GLY A 70 -5.31 3.66 7.04
N PRO A 71 -6.03 4.39 7.90
CA PRO A 71 -7.39 4.83 7.62
C PRO A 71 -7.39 5.85 6.46
N TYR A 72 -8.51 5.95 5.77
CA TYR A 72 -8.72 7.03 4.82
C TYR A 72 -8.82 8.36 5.57
N GLN A 73 -8.05 9.34 5.13
CA GLN A 73 -7.93 10.66 5.74
C GLN A 73 -8.61 11.70 4.87
N GLU A 74 -9.77 12.20 5.32
CA GLU A 74 -10.53 13.24 4.59
C GLU A 74 -9.75 14.55 4.49
N ASP A 75 -8.86 14.83 5.45
CA ASP A 75 -7.95 15.98 5.45
C ASP A 75 -6.82 15.88 4.42
N MET A 76 -6.57 14.68 3.88
CA MET A 76 -5.68 14.48 2.73
C MET A 76 -6.39 14.68 1.39
N VAL A 77 -7.67 15.06 1.40
CA VAL A 77 -8.43 15.49 0.22
C VAL A 77 -8.39 17.01 0.14
N ALA A 78 -7.85 17.54 -0.95
CA ALA A 78 -7.72 18.97 -1.19
C ALA A 78 -8.53 19.39 -2.43
N GLU A 79 -9.27 20.48 -2.31
CA GLU A 79 -9.84 21.18 -3.46
C GLU A 79 -8.87 22.29 -3.89
N VAL A 80 -8.41 22.24 -5.14
CA VAL A 80 -7.56 23.27 -5.74
C VAL A 80 -8.31 23.96 -6.88
N GLN A 81 -7.99 25.22 -7.14
CA GLN A 81 -8.57 25.93 -8.28
C GLN A 81 -7.99 25.36 -9.57
N ARG A 82 -8.84 25.14 -10.57
CA ARG A 82 -8.41 24.67 -11.89
C ARG A 82 -7.37 25.60 -12.52
N ALA A 83 -7.43 26.89 -12.18
CA ALA A 83 -6.51 27.93 -12.61
C ALA A 83 -5.09 27.75 -12.06
N ASP A 84 -4.94 27.17 -10.86
CA ASP A 84 -3.63 26.91 -10.23
C ASP A 84 -2.94 25.68 -10.86
N VAL A 85 -3.72 24.80 -11.49
CA VAL A 85 -3.21 23.60 -12.15
C VAL A 85 -2.78 23.95 -13.59
N PRO A 86 -1.52 23.69 -13.98
CA PRO A 86 -1.02 23.99 -15.32
C PRO A 86 -1.95 23.49 -16.43
N ALA A 87 -2.34 24.37 -17.35
CA ALA A 87 -3.32 24.05 -18.40
C ALA A 87 -2.88 22.89 -19.32
N GLN A 88 -1.57 22.65 -19.42
CA GLN A 88 -0.96 21.55 -20.17
C GLN A 88 -1.19 20.17 -19.56
N LEU A 89 -1.56 20.07 -18.27
CA LEU A 89 -1.92 18.80 -17.65
C LEU A 89 -3.33 18.39 -18.08
N LYS A 90 -3.43 17.19 -18.66
CA LYS A 90 -4.73 16.56 -18.94
C LYS A 90 -5.31 16.03 -17.64
N LEU A 91 -6.25 16.77 -17.08
CA LEU A 91 -7.01 16.35 -15.91
C LEU A 91 -8.10 15.38 -16.33
N VAL A 92 -8.05 14.17 -15.80
CA VAL A 92 -9.05 13.13 -16.02
C VAL A 92 -9.36 12.53 -14.67
N VAL A 93 -10.64 12.49 -14.30
CA VAL A 93 -11.07 11.86 -13.04
C VAL A 93 -10.62 10.39 -13.04
N GLY A 94 -10.00 9.97 -11.94
CA GLY A 94 -9.40 8.65 -11.77
C GLY A 94 -7.90 8.60 -12.09
N ASN A 95 -7.35 9.58 -12.81
CA ASN A 95 -5.91 9.63 -13.07
C ASN A 95 -5.13 10.12 -11.85
N HIS A 96 -3.86 9.74 -11.83
CA HIS A 96 -2.90 10.23 -10.85
C HIS A 96 -2.12 11.41 -11.44
N LEU A 97 -1.81 12.39 -10.61
CA LEU A 97 -0.96 13.53 -10.91
C LEU A 97 0.25 13.49 -9.98
N GLU A 98 1.43 13.70 -10.55
CA GLU A 98 2.63 14.03 -9.78
C GLU A 98 2.66 15.54 -9.57
N LEU A 99 2.58 15.94 -8.30
CA LEU A 99 2.75 17.33 -7.86
C LEU A 99 4.04 17.44 -7.07
N THR A 100 4.61 18.63 -7.00
CA THR A 100 5.72 18.92 -6.10
C THR A 100 5.15 19.63 -4.88
N ARG A 101 5.39 19.08 -3.68
CA ARG A 101 5.01 19.74 -2.43
C ARG A 101 5.90 20.95 -2.15
N GLU A 102 5.51 21.77 -1.18
CA GLU A 102 6.31 22.94 -0.75
C GLU A 102 7.71 22.57 -0.24
N ASP A 103 7.89 21.34 0.25
CA ASP A 103 9.17 20.78 0.71
C ASP A 103 10.09 20.33 -0.46
N GLY A 104 9.59 20.36 -1.71
CA GLY A 104 10.31 19.92 -2.90
C GLY A 104 10.16 18.43 -3.23
N GLU A 105 9.49 17.65 -2.39
CA GLU A 105 9.27 16.22 -2.63
C GLU A 105 8.10 16.01 -3.61
N PRO A 106 8.24 15.08 -4.58
CA PRO A 106 7.13 14.69 -5.43
C PRO A 106 6.07 13.94 -4.61
N ILE A 107 4.81 14.33 -4.77
CA ILE A 107 3.64 13.64 -4.25
C ILE A 107 2.76 13.20 -5.41
N VAL A 108 2.30 11.95 -5.35
CA VAL A 108 1.30 11.43 -6.28
C VAL A 108 -0.07 11.60 -5.64
N VAL A 109 -0.96 12.29 -6.34
CA VAL A 109 -2.36 12.50 -5.90
C VAL A 109 -3.32 11.98 -6.96
N LYS A 110 -4.48 11.47 -6.56
CA LYS A 110 -5.54 11.00 -7.47
C LYS A 110 -6.58 12.09 -7.67
N ILE A 111 -7.00 12.31 -8.91
CA ILE A 111 -8.13 13.20 -9.22
C ILE A 111 -9.42 12.45 -8.93
N ILE A 112 -10.19 12.88 -7.92
CA ILE A 112 -11.48 12.23 -7.56
C ILE A 112 -12.69 12.98 -8.11
N ALA A 113 -12.56 14.29 -8.36
CA ALA A 113 -13.59 15.08 -9.01
C ALA A 113 -12.97 16.23 -9.81
N LEU A 114 -13.66 16.64 -10.86
CA LEU A 114 -13.26 17.73 -11.73
C LEU A 114 -14.51 18.52 -12.15
N ASP A 115 -14.52 19.81 -11.81
CA ASP A 115 -15.52 20.77 -12.24
C ASP A 115 -14.88 21.84 -13.15
N GLU A 116 -15.69 22.77 -13.66
CA GLU A 116 -15.21 23.87 -14.53
C GLU A 116 -14.21 24.80 -13.80
N THR A 117 -14.38 24.98 -12.49
CA THR A 117 -13.59 25.93 -11.68
C THR A 117 -12.64 25.25 -10.70
N LYS A 118 -12.96 24.03 -10.25
CA LYS A 118 -12.24 23.35 -9.17
C LYS A 118 -11.85 21.91 -9.52
N VAL A 119 -10.79 21.44 -8.89
CA VAL A 119 -10.28 20.08 -9.01
C VAL A 119 -10.15 19.51 -7.60
N THR A 120 -10.72 18.33 -7.37
CA THR A 120 -10.58 17.63 -6.08
C THR A 120 -9.52 16.55 -6.21
N LEU A 121 -8.49 16.67 -5.37
CA LEU A 121 -7.30 15.84 -5.36
C LEU A 121 -7.25 15.06 -4.05
N ASP A 122 -6.95 13.77 -4.16
CA ASP A 122 -6.84 12.86 -3.04
C ASP A 122 -5.39 12.39 -2.91
N ALA A 123 -4.75 12.73 -1.79
CA ALA A 123 -3.38 12.33 -1.49
C ALA A 123 -3.27 11.03 -0.68
N ASN A 124 -4.39 10.36 -0.38
CA ASN A 124 -4.38 9.09 0.33
C ASN A 124 -3.70 7.99 -0.50
N HIS A 125 -3.14 6.99 0.19
CA HIS A 125 -2.72 5.76 -0.48
C HIS A 125 -3.95 5.10 -1.15
N PRO A 126 -3.84 4.51 -2.36
CA PRO A 126 -4.99 3.92 -3.07
C PRO A 126 -5.75 2.84 -2.28
N LEU A 127 -5.07 2.21 -1.32
CA LEU A 127 -5.61 1.18 -0.44
C LEU A 127 -5.88 1.66 1.00
N ALA A 128 -5.79 2.97 1.26
CA ALA A 128 -6.12 3.54 2.57
C ALA A 128 -7.61 3.33 2.89
N GLY A 129 -7.91 3.03 4.15
CA GLY A 129 -9.26 2.73 4.63
C GLY A 129 -9.80 1.35 4.24
N GLN A 130 -9.00 0.52 3.56
CA GLN A 130 -9.40 -0.83 3.16
C GLN A 130 -8.74 -1.90 4.04
N ASP A 131 -9.56 -2.85 4.49
CA ASP A 131 -9.08 -4.07 5.12
C ASP A 131 -8.53 -5.01 4.04
N LEU A 132 -7.33 -5.55 4.29
CA LEU A 132 -6.61 -6.36 3.31
C LEU A 132 -6.41 -7.77 3.83
N THR A 133 -6.77 -8.76 3.02
CA THR A 133 -6.49 -10.17 3.32
C THR A 133 -5.21 -10.58 2.63
N PHE A 134 -4.25 -11.09 3.41
CA PHE A 134 -3.00 -11.64 2.89
C PHE A 134 -2.95 -13.14 3.14
N GLU A 135 -2.56 -13.89 2.13
CA GLU A 135 -2.00 -15.23 2.27
C GLU A 135 -0.48 -15.12 2.13
N ILE A 136 0.26 -15.52 3.15
CA ILE A 136 1.72 -15.42 3.21
C ILE A 136 2.29 -16.82 3.35
N ARG A 137 3.25 -17.17 2.49
CA ARG A 137 4.04 -18.40 2.57
C ARG A 137 5.48 -18.05 2.87
N LEU A 138 5.97 -18.44 4.04
CA LEU A 138 7.38 -18.31 4.37
C LEU A 138 8.17 -19.38 3.63
N LEU A 139 9.12 -18.97 2.78
CA LEU A 139 9.97 -19.90 2.03
C LEU A 139 11.21 -20.26 2.81
N ASP A 140 11.90 -19.25 3.34
CA ASP A 140 13.17 -19.44 4.02
C ASP A 140 13.48 -18.29 4.99
N ILE A 141 14.38 -18.57 5.93
CA ILE A 141 14.98 -17.61 6.86
C ILE A 141 16.49 -17.62 6.58
N LEU A 142 17.06 -16.47 6.19
CA LEU A 142 18.45 -16.33 5.73
C LEU A 142 19.41 -15.96 6.86
#